data_AF-A0A4Q2DI69-F1
#
_entry.id   AF-A0A4Q2DI69-F1
#
_cell.length_a   1.000
_cell.length_b   1.000
_cell.length_c   1.000
_cell.angle_alpha   90.00
_cell.angle_beta   90.00
_cell.angle_gamma   90.00
#
_symmetry.space_group_name_H-M   'P 1'
#
loop_
_entity.id
_entity.type
_entity.pdbx_description
1 polymer ?
#
loop_
_entity_poly.entity_id
_entity_poly.type
_entity_poly.pdbx_seq_one_letter_code
_entity_poly.pdbx_strand_id
1 'polypeptide(L)'
;MESSQYSLFKDSVASQLFKDPEFKTAADELDEFASYLAAEAWPIVPERYQSATFEERNSVEDGVHSISLDAISPSFVDTLISYGQAEDTDDAVKFLRKALESYIEQATAPPPIWGSTRTKECEICERDVPLTYHHLIPKSTHAKVLKKGWHPESMLNKVAWLCRCVAARLYRPLRIK
;
A
#
# COMPACT_ATOMS: atom_id res chain seq x y z
N MET A 1 13.05 4.75 10.10
CA MET A 1 12.55 4.34 8.77
C MET A 1 11.11 3.98 8.96
N GLU A 2 10.22 4.73 8.33
CA GLU A 2 8.78 4.48 8.35
C GLU A 2 8.48 3.15 7.65
N SER A 3 7.63 2.31 8.23
CA SER A 3 7.23 1.06 7.58
C SER A 3 6.32 1.39 6.39
N SER A 4 6.44 0.66 5.28
CA SER A 4 5.53 0.80 4.13
C SER A 4 4.06 0.68 4.54
N GLN A 5 3.76 -0.11 5.57
CA GLN A 5 2.41 -0.30 6.09
C GLN A 5 1.92 0.92 6.88
N TYR A 6 2.81 1.55 7.64
CA TYR A 6 2.50 2.78 8.34
C TYR A 6 2.20 3.92 7.35
N SER A 7 2.99 4.05 6.28
CA SER A 7 2.73 5.06 5.25
C SER A 7 1.39 4.84 4.55
N LEU A 8 1.03 3.59 4.23
CA LEU A 8 -0.27 3.25 3.64
C LEU A 8 -1.44 3.51 4.59
N PHE A 9 -1.24 3.30 5.90
CA PHE A 9 -2.21 3.68 6.92
C PHE A 9 -2.36 5.20 7.02
N LYS A 10 -1.25 5.95 7.03
CA LYS A 10 -1.27 7.41 7.01
C LYS A 10 -2.04 7.94 5.80
N ASP A 11 -1.79 7.40 4.61
CA ASP A 11 -2.51 7.76 3.39
C ASP A 11 -4.01 7.44 3.50
N SER A 12 -4.36 6.35 4.19
CA SER A 12 -5.75 5.98 4.46
C SER A 12 -6.44 6.96 5.41
N VAL A 13 -5.74 7.43 6.45
CA VAL A 13 -6.22 8.49 7.36
C VAL A 13 -6.42 9.80 6.60
N ALA A 14 -5.42 10.23 5.81
CA ALA A 14 -5.52 11.42 4.98
C ALA A 14 -6.69 11.34 3.99
N SER A 15 -6.90 10.18 3.36
CA SER A 15 -8.03 9.94 2.45
C SER A 15 -9.38 10.07 3.16
N GLN A 16 -9.51 9.66 4.42
CA GLN A 16 -10.74 9.87 5.17
C GLN A 16 -10.99 11.35 5.49
N LEU A 17 -9.94 12.11 5.84
CA LEU A 17 -10.05 13.55 6.06
C LEU A 17 -10.53 14.28 4.79
N PHE A 18 -10.05 13.88 3.61
CA PHE A 18 -10.50 14.46 2.33
C PHE A 18 -11.95 14.17 1.97
N LYS A 19 -12.55 13.11 2.53
CA LYS A 19 -13.96 12.78 2.26
C LYS A 19 -14.91 13.70 3.00
N ASP A 20 -14.42 14.38 4.04
CA ASP A 20 -15.19 15.39 4.74
C ASP A 20 -15.15 16.72 3.97
N PRO A 21 -16.29 17.19 3.43
CA PRO A 21 -16.36 18.46 2.70
C PRO A 21 -16.08 19.69 3.59
N GLU A 22 -16.11 19.54 4.91
CA GLU A 22 -15.82 20.62 5.86
C GLU A 22 -14.33 20.78 6.16
N PHE A 23 -13.51 19.78 5.82
CA PHE A 23 -12.07 19.80 6.02
C PHE A 23 -11.38 20.76 5.03
N LYS A 24 -10.97 21.93 5.53
CA LYS A 24 -10.32 23.00 4.75
C LYS A 24 -8.97 23.37 5.36
N THR A 25 -7.94 22.59 5.09
CA THR A 25 -6.54 22.90 5.48
C THR A 25 -5.63 22.90 4.26
N ALA A 26 -4.46 23.54 4.38
CA ALA A 26 -3.45 23.49 3.32
C ALA A 26 -2.89 22.07 3.16
N ALA A 27 -2.38 21.73 1.97
CA ALA A 27 -1.85 20.39 1.71
C ALA A 27 -0.71 19.98 2.66
N ASP A 28 0.18 20.93 3.00
CA ASP A 28 1.29 20.68 3.94
C ASP A 28 0.79 20.50 5.39
N GLU A 29 -0.22 21.27 5.80
CA GLU A 29 -0.84 21.12 7.12
C GLU A 29 -1.59 19.79 7.25
N LEU A 30 -2.19 19.32 6.16
CA LEU A 30 -2.88 18.03 6.13
C LEU A 30 -1.91 16.85 6.28
N ASP A 31 -0.75 16.86 5.62
CA ASP A 31 0.21 15.75 5.78
C ASP A 31 0.77 15.70 7.21
N GLU A 32 1.05 16.84 7.82
CA GLU A 32 1.46 16.91 9.23
C GLU A 32 0.34 16.41 10.15
N PHE A 33 -0.89 16.85 9.91
CA PHE A 33 -2.06 16.45 10.70
C PHE A 33 -2.37 14.96 10.57
N ALA A 34 -2.37 14.41 9.36
CA ALA A 34 -2.54 12.98 9.11
C ALA A 34 -1.40 12.16 9.73
N SER A 35 -0.16 12.66 9.67
CA SER A 35 0.99 12.03 10.31
C SER A 35 0.84 11.97 11.83
N TYR A 36 0.36 13.05 12.45
CA TYR A 36 0.08 13.10 13.89
C TYR A 36 -1.01 12.11 14.29
N LEU A 37 -2.16 12.13 13.61
CA LEU A 37 -3.27 11.21 13.88
C LEU A 37 -2.86 9.74 13.67
N ALA A 38 -2.09 9.46 12.62
CA ALA A 38 -1.58 8.11 12.37
C ALA A 38 -0.62 7.65 13.47
N ALA A 39 0.25 8.52 13.97
CA ALA A 39 1.19 8.19 15.05
C ALA A 39 0.48 7.88 16.38
N GLU A 40 -0.62 8.58 16.68
CA GLU A 40 -1.43 8.34 17.87
C GLU A 40 -2.26 7.05 17.76
N ALA A 41 -2.76 6.72 16.57
CA ALA A 41 -3.62 5.56 16.36
C ALA A 41 -2.86 4.24 16.11
N TRP A 42 -1.72 4.30 15.43
CA TRP A 42 -0.97 3.11 14.99
C TRP A 42 -0.56 2.14 16.11
N PRO A 43 -0.12 2.59 17.31
CA PRO A 43 0.26 1.69 18.40
C PRO A 43 -0.86 0.78 18.90
N ILE A 44 -2.13 1.16 18.67
CA ILE A 44 -3.31 0.39 19.09
C ILE A 44 -3.60 -0.74 18.09
N VAL A 45 -3.14 -0.59 16.84
CA VAL A 45 -3.35 -1.56 15.78
C VAL A 45 -2.53 -2.82 16.10
N PRO A 46 -3.15 -4.02 16.20
CA PRO A 46 -2.42 -5.24 16.49
C PRO A 46 -1.35 -5.56 15.43
N GLU A 47 -0.25 -6.18 15.84
CA GLU A 47 0.89 -6.49 14.96
C GLU A 47 0.48 -7.24 13.68
N ARG A 48 -0.49 -8.16 13.78
CA ARG A 48 -1.05 -8.89 12.62
C ARG A 48 -1.60 -7.99 11.51
N TYR A 49 -2.12 -6.81 11.87
CA TYR A 49 -2.59 -5.82 10.89
C TYR A 49 -1.47 -4.87 10.47
N GLN A 50 -0.50 -4.58 11.33
CA GLN A 50 0.66 -3.76 10.98
C GLN A 50 1.59 -4.45 9.96
N SER A 51 1.57 -5.77 9.88
CA SER A 51 2.32 -6.57 8.89
C SER A 51 1.45 -7.06 7.72
N ALA A 52 0.18 -6.64 7.63
CA ALA A 52 -0.77 -7.17 6.66
C ALA A 52 -0.27 -7.01 5.21
N THR A 53 -0.30 -8.09 4.45
CA THR A 53 0.02 -8.10 3.02
C THR A 53 -0.97 -8.98 2.28
N PHE A 54 -1.01 -8.89 0.95
CA PHE A 54 -1.82 -9.77 0.10
C PHE A 54 -1.61 -11.27 0.37
N GLU A 55 -0.37 -11.66 0.70
CA GLU A 55 -0.01 -13.06 1.00
C GLU A 55 -0.54 -13.51 2.37
N GLU A 56 -0.56 -12.57 3.33
CA GLU A 56 -1.04 -12.80 4.70
C GLU A 56 -2.51 -12.42 4.90
N ARG A 57 -3.26 -12.13 3.83
CA ARG A 57 -4.66 -11.67 3.93
C ARG A 57 -5.57 -12.58 4.77
N ASN A 58 -5.25 -13.88 4.81
CA ASN A 58 -6.02 -14.85 5.59
C ASN A 58 -5.86 -14.64 7.12
N SER A 59 -4.75 -14.03 7.57
CA SER A 59 -4.50 -13.73 9.00
C SER A 59 -5.30 -12.51 9.50
N VAL A 60 -5.93 -11.78 8.59
CA VAL A 60 -6.71 -10.55 8.85
C VAL A 60 -8.17 -10.66 8.39
N GLU A 61 -8.64 -11.87 8.07
CA GLU A 61 -10.02 -12.15 7.62
C GLU A 61 -11.10 -11.71 8.61
N ASP A 62 -10.79 -11.65 9.91
CA ASP A 62 -11.68 -11.15 10.95
C ASP A 62 -12.07 -9.66 10.77
N GLY A 63 -11.37 -8.97 9.86
CA GLY A 63 -11.61 -7.57 9.51
C GLY A 63 -11.34 -6.60 10.66
N VAL A 64 -11.72 -5.34 10.44
CA VAL A 64 -11.53 -4.26 11.41
C VAL A 64 -12.34 -4.46 12.71
N HIS A 65 -13.43 -5.23 12.64
CA HIS A 65 -14.37 -5.40 13.76
C HIS A 65 -13.76 -6.15 14.95
N SER A 66 -12.72 -6.94 14.71
CA SER A 66 -11.96 -7.62 15.76
C SER A 66 -10.93 -6.74 16.47
N ILE A 67 -10.67 -5.53 15.98
CA ILE A 67 -9.75 -4.58 16.60
C ILE A 67 -10.50 -3.83 17.70
N SER A 68 -10.08 -4.05 18.95
CA SER A 68 -10.52 -3.22 20.08
C SER A 68 -9.87 -1.85 19.97
N LEU A 69 -10.69 -0.81 19.92
CA LEU A 69 -10.29 0.59 19.87
C LEU A 69 -10.47 1.28 21.25
N ASP A 70 -10.60 0.49 22.31
CA ASP A 70 -10.87 0.98 23.67
C ASP A 70 -9.67 1.73 24.26
N ALA A 71 -8.47 1.47 23.73
CA ALA A 71 -7.22 2.12 24.12
C ALA A 71 -6.90 3.38 23.28
N ILE A 72 -7.90 3.96 22.60
CA ILE A 72 -7.70 5.18 21.82
C ILE A 72 -7.22 6.34 22.70
N SER A 73 -6.20 7.05 22.22
CA SER A 73 -5.62 8.16 22.96
C SER A 73 -6.65 9.29 23.09
N PRO A 74 -6.89 9.86 24.29
CA PRO A 74 -7.78 11.01 24.44
C PRO A 74 -7.37 12.20 23.56
N SER A 75 -6.06 12.41 23.36
CA SER A 75 -5.55 13.46 22.46
C SER A 75 -6.01 13.27 21.01
N PHE A 76 -6.12 12.03 20.53
CA PHE A 76 -6.63 11.74 19.19
C PHE A 76 -8.09 12.18 19.06
N VAL A 77 -8.91 11.83 20.06
CA VAL A 77 -10.33 12.17 20.10
C VAL A 77 -10.53 13.69 20.22
N ASP A 78 -9.85 14.32 21.17
CA ASP A 78 -9.91 15.78 21.40
C ASP A 78 -9.47 16.55 20.15
N THR A 79 -8.46 16.05 19.44
CA THR A 79 -7.97 16.64 18.19
C THR A 79 -9.04 16.54 17.09
N LEU A 80 -9.65 15.38 16.87
CA LEU A 80 -10.70 15.25 15.86
C LEU A 80 -11.90 16.14 16.17
N ILE A 81 -12.34 16.22 17.44
CA ILE A 81 -13.44 17.08 17.85
C ILE A 81 -13.09 18.56 17.67
N SER A 82 -11.88 18.98 18.08
CA SER A 82 -11.41 20.36 17.95
C SER A 82 -11.36 20.85 16.50
N TYR A 83 -11.02 19.97 15.57
CA TYR A 83 -10.98 20.25 14.13
C TYR A 83 -12.33 19.98 13.43
N GLY A 84 -13.40 19.66 14.17
CA GLY A 84 -14.74 19.43 13.65
C GLY A 84 -14.90 18.14 12.84
N GLN A 85 -13.97 17.20 12.97
CA GLN A 85 -13.96 15.91 12.26
C GLN A 85 -14.76 14.82 12.99
N ALA A 86 -15.16 15.08 14.24
CA ALA A 86 -16.02 14.21 15.03
C ALA A 86 -16.88 15.06 15.98
N GLU A 87 -18.13 14.68 16.22
CA GLU A 87 -18.98 15.35 17.21
C GLU A 87 -18.69 14.84 18.64
N ASP A 88 -18.33 13.56 18.76
CA ASP A 88 -18.05 12.89 20.01
C ASP A 88 -16.99 11.76 19.86
N THR A 89 -16.73 11.07 20.96
CA THR A 89 -15.81 9.92 20.99
C THR A 89 -16.23 8.78 20.06
N ASP A 90 -17.54 8.52 19.94
CA ASP A 90 -18.05 7.43 19.11
C ASP A 90 -17.81 7.72 17.63
N ASP A 91 -17.96 8.98 17.21
CA ASP A 91 -17.66 9.43 15.86
C ASP A 91 -16.17 9.40 15.54
N ALA A 92 -15.31 9.76 16.50
CA ALA A 92 -13.85 9.61 16.36
C ALA A 92 -13.45 8.13 16.17
N VAL A 93 -14.08 7.21 16.91
CA VAL A 93 -13.86 5.76 16.76
C VAL A 93 -14.38 5.26 15.41
N LYS A 94 -15.55 5.73 14.95
CA LYS A 94 -16.08 5.41 13.62
C LYS A 94 -15.15 5.91 12.51
N PHE A 95 -14.59 7.10 12.65
CA PHE A 95 -13.59 7.66 11.73
C PHE A 95 -12.38 6.73 11.62
N LEU A 96 -11.78 6.38 12.76
CA LEU A 96 -10.60 5.49 12.79
C LEU A 96 -10.93 4.11 12.22
N ARG A 97 -12.11 3.57 12.52
CA ARG A 97 -12.58 2.29 11.96
C ARG A 97 -12.63 2.32 10.43
N LYS A 98 -13.20 3.37 9.83
CA LYS A 98 -13.23 3.54 8.36
C LYS A 98 -11.82 3.68 7.75
N ALA A 99 -10.92 4.38 8.45
CA ALA A 99 -9.53 4.50 8.01
C ALA A 99 -8.83 3.13 8.01
N LEU A 100 -9.02 2.34 9.07
CA LEU A 100 -8.48 0.98 9.19
C LEU A 100 -9.09 0.01 8.16
N GLU A 101 -10.38 0.09 7.87
CA GLU A 101 -11.02 -0.69 6.79
C GLU A 101 -10.35 -0.42 5.45
N SER A 102 -10.19 0.87 5.12
CA SER A 102 -9.54 1.29 3.88
C SER A 102 -8.06 0.88 3.81
N TYR A 103 -7.37 0.92 4.95
CA TYR A 103 -5.99 0.43 5.07
C TYR A 103 -5.91 -1.08 4.83
N ILE A 104 -6.73 -1.88 5.51
CA ILE A 104 -6.72 -3.35 5.38
C ILE A 104 -7.07 -3.75 3.95
N GLU A 105 -8.08 -3.13 3.35
CA GLU A 105 -8.49 -3.39 1.97
C GLU A 105 -7.34 -3.12 0.99
N GLN A 106 -6.61 -2.01 1.16
CA GLN A 106 -5.47 -1.67 0.31
C GLN A 106 -4.24 -2.56 0.58
N ALA A 107 -3.92 -2.84 1.84
CA ALA A 107 -2.79 -3.68 2.23
C ALA A 107 -2.95 -5.14 1.78
N THR A 108 -4.19 -5.61 1.73
CA THR A 108 -4.56 -6.96 1.27
C THR A 108 -5.04 -7.02 -0.18
N ALA A 109 -5.00 -5.89 -0.90
CA ALA A 109 -5.42 -5.84 -2.29
C ALA A 109 -4.55 -6.76 -3.16
N PRO A 110 -5.15 -7.44 -4.16
CA PRO A 110 -4.37 -8.22 -5.11
C PRO A 110 -3.37 -7.34 -5.84
N PRO A 111 -2.19 -7.88 -6.19
CA PRO A 111 -1.25 -7.16 -7.04
C PRO A 111 -1.96 -6.74 -8.34
N PRO A 112 -1.61 -5.58 -8.91
CA PRO A 112 -2.25 -5.09 -10.12
C PRO A 112 -2.09 -6.11 -11.25
N ILE A 113 -3.07 -6.13 -12.16
CA ILE A 113 -2.95 -6.92 -13.39
C ILE A 113 -1.75 -6.38 -14.17
N TRP A 114 -0.63 -7.08 -14.16
CA TRP A 114 0.64 -6.61 -14.74
C TRP A 114 0.55 -6.24 -16.23
N GLY A 115 -0.46 -6.73 -16.95
CA GLY A 115 -0.74 -6.31 -18.33
C GLY A 115 -1.27 -4.86 -18.45
N SER A 116 -1.91 -4.31 -17.43
CA SER A 116 -2.42 -2.94 -17.42
C SER A 116 -1.41 -1.91 -16.90
N THR A 117 -0.25 -2.34 -16.42
CA THR A 117 0.82 -1.44 -15.91
C THR A 117 1.66 -0.82 -17.02
N ARG A 118 1.18 -0.83 -18.27
CA ARG A 118 1.94 -0.33 -19.42
C ARG A 118 2.22 1.16 -19.29
N THR A 119 3.50 1.49 -19.21
CA THR A 119 4.01 2.85 -19.26
C THR A 119 4.16 3.34 -20.71
N LYS A 120 4.35 4.66 -20.88
CA LYS A 120 4.72 5.27 -22.17
C LYS A 120 6.22 5.09 -22.45
N GLU A 121 7.03 5.21 -21.41
CA GLU A 121 8.49 5.18 -21.48
C GLU A 121 9.06 3.84 -21.02
N CYS A 122 10.24 3.50 -21.53
CA CYS A 122 10.94 2.29 -21.12
C CYS A 122 11.40 2.39 -19.66
N GLU A 123 11.02 1.44 -18.82
CA GLU A 123 11.31 1.44 -17.37
C GLU A 123 12.81 1.39 -16.99
N ILE A 124 13.71 1.20 -17.95
CA ILE A 124 15.17 1.14 -17.72
C ILE A 124 15.93 2.31 -18.34
N CYS A 125 15.45 2.84 -19.48
CA CYS A 125 16.17 3.91 -20.17
C CYS A 125 15.35 5.19 -20.34
N GLU A 126 14.11 5.20 -19.82
CA GLU A 126 13.22 6.37 -19.71
C GLU A 126 12.90 7.06 -21.04
N ARG A 127 13.19 6.39 -22.17
CA ARG A 127 12.83 6.91 -23.49
C ARG A 127 11.40 6.53 -23.84
N ASP A 128 10.65 7.51 -24.36
CA ASP A 128 9.35 7.30 -25.00
C ASP A 128 9.53 6.62 -26.36
N VAL A 129 9.51 5.28 -26.36
CA VAL A 129 9.73 4.43 -27.52
C VAL A 129 8.81 3.20 -27.46
N PRO A 130 8.54 2.51 -28.58
CA PRO A 130 7.72 1.31 -28.55
C PRO A 130 8.23 0.24 -27.57
N LEU A 131 7.37 -0.13 -26.62
CA LEU A 131 7.67 -1.09 -25.55
C LEU A 131 7.14 -2.48 -25.88
N THR A 132 7.83 -3.48 -25.37
CA THR A 132 7.45 -4.89 -25.38
C THR A 132 7.25 -5.41 -23.96
N TYR A 133 6.35 -6.38 -23.83
CA TYR A 133 5.98 -7.00 -22.55
C TYR A 133 7.01 -8.08 -22.17
N HIS A 134 7.69 -7.92 -21.04
CA HIS A 134 8.73 -8.85 -20.58
C HIS A 134 8.45 -9.39 -19.18
N HIS A 135 8.38 -10.70 -19.03
CA HIS A 135 8.33 -11.32 -17.71
C HIS A 135 9.69 -11.20 -17.00
N LEU A 136 9.67 -10.74 -15.74
CA LEU A 136 10.86 -10.71 -14.89
C LEU A 136 11.30 -12.12 -14.49
N ILE A 137 10.33 -12.99 -14.20
CA ILE A 137 10.56 -14.41 -13.92
C ILE A 137 9.99 -15.20 -15.11
N PRO A 138 10.82 -15.90 -15.90
CA PRO A 138 10.33 -16.70 -17.03
C PRO A 138 9.25 -17.69 -16.59
N LYS A 139 8.14 -17.79 -17.33
CA LYS A 139 7.03 -18.70 -17.00
C LYS A 139 7.49 -20.17 -16.84
N SER A 140 8.51 -20.58 -17.60
CA SER A 140 9.08 -21.93 -17.50
C SER A 140 9.77 -22.22 -16.16
N THR A 141 10.14 -21.19 -15.38
CA THR A 141 10.79 -21.35 -14.08
C THR A 141 9.86 -21.13 -12.89
N HIS A 142 8.60 -20.75 -13.11
CA HIS A 142 7.63 -20.47 -12.03
C HIS A 142 7.51 -21.62 -11.04
N ALA A 143 7.31 -22.85 -11.51
CA ALA A 143 7.22 -24.03 -10.65
C ALA A 143 8.49 -24.26 -9.81
N LYS A 144 9.67 -23.95 -10.38
CA LYS A 144 10.95 -24.05 -9.67
C LYS A 144 11.10 -22.96 -8.62
N VAL A 145 10.70 -21.72 -8.94
CA VAL A 145 10.73 -20.56 -8.04
C VAL A 145 9.83 -20.79 -6.82
N LEU A 146 8.61 -21.27 -7.04
CA LEU A 146 7.68 -21.63 -5.96
C LEU A 146 8.21 -22.77 -5.10
N LYS A 147 8.67 -23.87 -5.72
CA LYS A 147 9.24 -25.01 -4.99
C LYS A 147 10.45 -24.64 -4.13
N LYS A 148 11.20 -23.61 -4.55
CA LYS A 148 12.38 -23.11 -3.82
C LYS A 148 12.06 -21.98 -2.84
N GLY A 149 10.83 -21.48 -2.81
CA GLY A 149 10.43 -20.37 -1.94
C GLY A 149 11.17 -19.06 -2.25
N TRP A 150 11.65 -18.87 -3.49
CA TRP A 150 12.43 -17.68 -3.85
C TRP A 150 11.57 -16.42 -3.98
N HIS A 151 10.35 -16.58 -4.48
CA HIS A 151 9.37 -15.51 -4.60
C HIS A 151 7.96 -16.06 -4.31
N PRO A 152 7.08 -15.26 -3.71
CA PRO A 152 5.68 -15.62 -3.53
C PRO A 152 4.94 -15.66 -4.88
N GLU A 153 3.76 -16.27 -4.90
CA GLU A 153 2.98 -16.47 -6.13
C GLU A 153 2.58 -15.15 -6.80
N SER A 154 2.25 -14.12 -6.01
CA SER A 154 1.94 -12.76 -6.50
C SER A 154 3.04 -12.15 -7.38
N MET A 155 4.29 -12.52 -7.16
CA MET A 155 5.46 -11.97 -7.85
C MET A 155 5.74 -12.64 -9.20
N LEU A 156 5.21 -13.84 -9.44
CA LEU A 156 5.55 -14.64 -10.62
C LEU A 156 5.16 -13.97 -11.94
N ASN A 157 4.04 -13.25 -11.92
CA ASN A 157 3.50 -12.58 -13.11
C ASN A 157 4.00 -11.14 -13.26
N LYS A 158 4.93 -10.67 -12.40
CA LYS A 158 5.52 -9.34 -12.57
C LYS A 158 6.21 -9.22 -13.91
N VAL A 159 5.96 -8.08 -14.55
CA VAL A 159 6.49 -7.76 -15.88
C VAL A 159 7.15 -6.41 -15.88
N ALA A 160 7.96 -6.20 -16.89
CA ALA A 160 8.55 -4.93 -17.23
C ALA A 160 8.20 -4.52 -18.66
N TRP A 161 8.04 -3.22 -18.88
CA TRP A 161 7.78 -2.62 -20.18
C TRP A 161 9.06 -2.02 -20.74
N LEU A 162 9.70 -2.78 -21.62
CA LEU A 162 11.06 -2.49 -22.07
C LEU A 162 11.11 -2.19 -23.56
N CYS A 163 12.00 -1.28 -23.97
CA CYS A 163 12.29 -1.07 -25.38
C CYS A 163 13.10 -2.24 -25.94
N ARG A 164 13.04 -2.43 -27.26
CA ARG A 164 13.77 -3.49 -27.98
C ARG A 164 15.27 -3.54 -27.62
N CYS A 165 15.93 -2.38 -27.51
CA CYS A 165 17.36 -2.30 -27.22
C CYS A 165 17.70 -2.89 -25.83
N VAL A 166 16.92 -2.53 -24.82
CA VAL A 166 17.10 -3.00 -23.44
C VAL A 166 16.76 -4.48 -23.34
N ALA A 167 15.61 -4.88 -23.89
CA ALA A 167 15.20 -6.28 -23.93
C ALA A 167 16.26 -7.17 -24.58
N ALA A 168 16.79 -6.77 -25.75
CA ALA A 168 17.86 -7.50 -26.43
C ALA A 168 19.14 -7.63 -25.58
N ARG A 169 19.45 -6.63 -24.75
CA ARG A 169 20.61 -6.67 -23.84
C ARG A 169 20.42 -7.68 -22.71
N LEU A 170 19.21 -7.82 -22.17
CA LEU A 170 18.90 -8.76 -21.08
C LEU A 170 19.02 -10.23 -21.52
N TYR A 171 18.59 -10.56 -22.73
CA TYR A 171 18.66 -11.94 -23.26
C TYR A 171 19.99 -12.25 -23.95
N ARG A 172 20.90 -11.28 -24.06
CA ARG A 172 22.20 -11.52 -24.69
C ARG A 172 23.08 -12.27 -23.69
N PRO A 173 23.57 -13.48 -24.02
CA PRO A 173 24.56 -14.13 -23.17
C PRO A 173 25.78 -13.22 -23.05
N LEU A 174 26.27 -13.03 -21.81
CA LEU A 174 27.54 -12.36 -21.55
C LEU A 174 28.60 -13.07 -22.39
N ARG A 175 29.06 -12.41 -23.46
CA ARG A 175 30.26 -12.84 -24.17
C ARG A 175 31.43 -12.49 -23.26
N ILE A 176 31.74 -13.38 -22.34
CA ILE A 176 33.02 -13.37 -21.63
C ILE A 176 34.06 -13.68 -22.70
N LYS A 177 34.90 -12.69 -23.01
CA LYS A 177 36.09 -12.87 -23.84
C LYS A 177 37.22 -13.40 -22.97
#